data_AF-A0A819KBP2-F1
#
_entry.id   AF-A0A819KBP2-F1
#
_cell.length_a   1.000
_cell.length_b   1.000
_cell.length_c   1.000
_cell.angle_alpha   90.00
_cell.angle_beta   90.00
_cell.angle_gamma   90.00
#
_symmetry.space_group_name_H-M   'P 1'
#
loop_
_entity.id
_entity.type
_entity.pdbx_description
1 polymer ?
#
loop_
_entity_poly.entity_id
_entity_poly.type
_entity_poly.pdbx_seq_one_letter_code
_entity_poly.pdbx_strand_id
1 'polypeptide(L)'
;MDNRNRTTNVKGAAFHKQAKDNLQSILDNFMAIITLIRVEEIQPNQIKDQLPRLLTNTTDDFEMRVRAYNMVRAFESLLKLVSDLKDQAVLYDFRAINDAVKAQRQRFKNQQSDLDTKLISLRDRLALEMVKFEDEYANKSAFKTFKD
;
A
#
# COMPACT_ATOMS: atom_id res chain seq x y z
N MET A 1 -6.58 5.26 15.85
CA MET A 1 -6.03 4.43 14.74
C MET A 1 -6.97 4.33 13.53
N ASP A 2 -8.12 5.03 13.48
CA ASP A 2 -9.18 4.78 12.48
C ASP A 2 -9.05 5.39 11.09
N ASN A 3 -8.36 6.52 10.92
CA ASN A 3 -8.44 7.26 9.65
C ASN A 3 -7.64 6.59 8.51
N ARG A 4 -6.66 5.74 8.84
CA ARG A 4 -5.78 5.03 7.88
C ARG A 4 -6.39 3.76 7.29
N ASN A 5 -7.21 3.04 8.07
CA ASN A 5 -7.96 1.88 7.56
C ASN A 5 -9.15 2.32 6.70
N ARG A 6 -9.76 3.48 6.98
CA ARG A 6 -10.83 4.02 6.13
C ARG A 6 -10.32 4.41 4.74
N THR A 7 -9.17 5.06 4.64
CA THR A 7 -8.61 5.52 3.36
C THR A 7 -8.12 4.38 2.47
N THR A 8 -7.55 3.31 3.04
CA THR A 8 -7.17 2.10 2.30
C THR A 8 -8.38 1.31 1.81
N ASN A 9 -9.42 1.20 2.64
CA ASN A 9 -10.65 0.49 2.28
C ASN A 9 -11.48 1.25 1.22
N VAL A 10 -11.53 2.59 1.29
CA VAL A 10 -12.16 3.45 0.27
C VAL A 10 -11.44 3.34 -1.07
N LYS A 11 -10.10 3.29 -1.09
CA LYS A 11 -9.33 3.07 -2.32
C LYS A 11 -9.53 1.67 -2.90
N GLY A 12 -9.58 0.64 -2.06
CA GLY A 12 -9.88 -0.73 -2.48
C GLY A 12 -11.26 -0.87 -3.13
N ALA A 13 -12.28 -0.26 -2.53
CA ALA A 13 -13.63 -0.23 -3.10
C ALA A 13 -13.68 0.55 -4.44
N ALA A 14 -12.94 1.65 -4.55
CA ALA A 14 -12.85 2.42 -5.80
C ALA A 14 -12.17 1.63 -6.93
N PHE A 15 -11.07 0.93 -6.63
CA PHE A 15 -10.39 0.05 -7.59
C PHE A 15 -11.28 -1.11 -8.05
N HIS A 16 -12.01 -1.74 -7.12
CA HIS A 16 -12.94 -2.81 -7.47
C HIS A 16 -14.07 -2.30 -8.36
N LYS A 17 -14.64 -1.13 -8.03
CA LYS A 17 -15.67 -0.49 -8.86
C LYS A 17 -15.13 -0.20 -10.26
N GLN A 18 -13.97 0.44 -10.36
CA GLN A 18 -13.35 0.78 -11.65
C GLN A 18 -13.06 -0.47 -12.50
N ALA A 19 -12.59 -1.56 -11.89
CA ALA A 19 -12.39 -2.82 -12.59
C ALA A 19 -13.70 -3.38 -13.16
N LYS A 20 -14.76 -3.36 -12.35
CA LYS A 20 -16.09 -3.83 -12.77
C LYS A 20 -16.66 -2.98 -13.91
N ASP A 21 -16.56 -1.66 -13.80
CA ASP A 21 -17.05 -0.72 -14.81
C ASP A 21 -16.29 -0.90 -16.14
N ASN A 22 -14.97 -1.09 -16.09
CA ASN A 22 -14.16 -1.36 -17.28
C ASN A 22 -14.51 -2.71 -17.94
N LEU A 23 -14.68 -3.79 -17.14
CA LEU A 23 -15.08 -5.11 -17.65
C LEU A 23 -16.46 -5.07 -18.30
N GLN A 24 -17.41 -4.36 -17.69
CA GLN A 24 -18.75 -4.18 -18.26
C GLN A 24 -18.67 -3.43 -19.59
N SER A 25 -17.91 -2.33 -19.64
CA SER A 25 -17.70 -1.58 -20.89
C SER A 25 -17.10 -2.44 -21.99
N ILE A 26 -16.13 -3.31 -21.68
CA ILE A 26 -15.54 -4.24 -22.67
C ILE A 26 -16.60 -5.19 -23.19
N LEU A 27 -17.37 -5.81 -22.30
CA LEU A 27 -18.41 -6.77 -22.67
C LEU A 27 -19.51 -6.11 -23.53
N ASP A 28 -20.00 -4.95 -23.13
CA ASP A 28 -21.06 -4.23 -23.84
C ASP A 28 -20.62 -3.82 -25.24
N ASN A 29 -19.39 -3.30 -25.38
CA ASN A 29 -18.84 -2.93 -26.69
C ASN A 29 -18.60 -4.17 -27.56
N PHE A 30 -18.11 -5.27 -27.00
CA PHE A 30 -17.93 -6.52 -27.74
C PHE A 30 -19.25 -7.09 -28.24
N MET A 31 -20.26 -7.18 -27.38
CA MET A 31 -21.58 -7.68 -27.74
C MET A 31 -22.21 -6.84 -28.86
N ALA A 32 -22.05 -5.52 -28.80
CA ALA A 32 -22.58 -4.64 -29.82
C ALA A 32 -21.84 -4.76 -31.17
N ILE A 33 -20.53 -5.03 -31.18
CA ILE A 33 -19.81 -5.37 -32.41
C ILE A 33 -20.38 -6.65 -33.02
N ILE A 34 -20.62 -7.68 -32.21
CA ILE A 34 -21.24 -8.93 -32.68
C ILE A 34 -22.62 -8.68 -33.29
N THR A 35 -23.41 -7.76 -32.73
CA THR A 35 -24.72 -7.42 -33.32
C THR A 35 -24.61 -6.70 -34.66
N LEU A 36 -23.62 -5.81 -34.83
CA LEU A 36 -23.41 -5.07 -36.09
C LEU A 36 -22.91 -5.97 -37.23
N ILE A 37 -22.20 -7.06 -36.92
CA ILE A 37 -21.69 -8.00 -37.92
C ILE A 37 -22.80 -8.92 -38.47
N ARG A 38 -23.98 -9.00 -37.83
CA ARG A 38 -25.07 -9.87 -38.30
C ARG A 38 -25.64 -9.33 -39.63
N VAL A 39 -25.31 -10.01 -40.71
CA VAL A 39 -25.82 -9.73 -42.06
C VAL A 39 -27.28 -10.18 -42.15
N GLU A 40 -28.18 -9.28 -42.56
CA GLU A 40 -29.54 -9.63 -42.93
C GLU A 40 -29.56 -10.42 -44.26
N GLU A 41 -30.28 -11.56 -44.30
CA GLU A 41 -30.46 -12.34 -45.53
C GLU A 41 -31.19 -11.50 -46.60
N ILE A 42 -30.52 -11.32 -47.75
CA ILE A 42 -31.05 -10.52 -48.84
C ILE A 42 -32.11 -11.33 -49.59
N GLN A 43 -33.36 -10.89 -49.56
CA GLN A 43 -34.36 -11.39 -50.49
C GLN A 43 -34.03 -10.89 -51.92
N PRO A 44 -33.99 -11.77 -52.93
CA PRO A 44 -33.41 -11.48 -54.26
C PRO A 44 -34.10 -10.38 -55.09
N ASN A 45 -35.24 -9.84 -54.64
CA ASN A 45 -36.08 -8.95 -55.47
C ASN A 45 -36.05 -7.46 -55.04
N GLN A 46 -35.16 -7.04 -54.13
CA GLN A 46 -35.10 -5.66 -53.60
C GLN A 46 -33.86 -4.87 -54.11
N ILE A 47 -33.76 -4.69 -55.43
CA ILE A 47 -32.63 -3.97 -56.08
C ILE A 47 -32.71 -2.44 -55.86
N LYS A 48 -33.88 -1.89 -55.50
CA LYS A 48 -34.06 -0.43 -55.29
C LYS A 48 -33.38 0.13 -54.03
N ASP A 49 -32.94 -0.72 -53.11
CA ASP A 49 -32.43 -0.31 -51.79
C ASP A 49 -30.89 -0.29 -51.68
N GLN A 50 -30.14 -0.25 -52.79
CA GLN A 50 -28.67 -0.34 -52.72
C GLN A 50 -28.00 0.88 -52.07
N LEU A 51 -28.52 2.10 -52.29
CA LEU A 51 -27.93 3.32 -51.73
C LEU A 51 -28.11 3.41 -50.20
N PRO A 52 -29.31 3.19 -49.63
CA PRO A 52 -29.48 3.07 -48.18
C PRO A 52 -28.58 1.99 -47.55
N ARG A 53 -28.37 0.84 -48.22
CA ARG A 53 -27.49 -0.24 -47.73
C ARG A 53 -26.01 0.16 -47.68
N LEU A 54 -25.52 0.90 -48.66
CA LEU A 54 -24.13 1.40 -48.64
C LEU A 54 -23.92 2.39 -47.48
N LEU A 55 -24.92 3.22 -47.19
CA LEU A 55 -24.92 4.12 -46.05
C LEU A 55 -24.95 3.34 -44.72
N THR A 56 -25.81 2.33 -44.57
CA THR A 56 -25.84 1.50 -43.35
C THR A 56 -24.52 0.76 -43.13
N ASN A 57 -23.95 0.18 -44.18
CA ASN A 57 -22.68 -0.55 -44.05
C ASN A 57 -21.52 0.36 -43.63
N THR A 58 -21.50 1.60 -44.13
CA THR A 58 -20.48 2.58 -43.74
C THR A 58 -20.70 3.07 -42.31
N THR A 59 -21.94 3.31 -41.88
CA THR A 59 -22.25 3.68 -40.49
C THR A 59 -21.90 2.56 -39.52
N ASP A 60 -22.18 1.31 -39.88
CA ASP A 60 -21.87 0.13 -39.05
C ASP A 60 -20.36 -0.06 -38.91
N ASP A 61 -19.57 0.20 -39.96
CA ASP A 61 -18.10 0.16 -39.89
C ASP A 61 -17.56 1.24 -38.94
N PHE A 62 -18.07 2.46 -39.02
CA PHE A 62 -17.68 3.53 -38.09
C PHE A 62 -18.06 3.20 -36.65
N GLU A 63 -19.27 2.71 -36.41
CA GLU A 63 -19.72 2.32 -35.08
C GLU A 63 -18.87 1.18 -34.51
N MET A 64 -18.58 0.16 -35.32
CA MET A 64 -17.72 -0.96 -34.94
C MET A 64 -16.31 -0.49 -34.54
N ARG A 65 -15.73 0.46 -35.28
CA ARG A 65 -14.42 1.06 -34.95
C ARG A 65 -14.45 1.82 -33.62
N VAL A 66 -15.51 2.62 -33.38
CA VAL A 66 -15.67 3.35 -32.12
C VAL A 66 -15.79 2.38 -30.93
N ARG A 67 -16.55 1.30 -31.10
CA ARG A 67 -16.69 0.26 -30.07
C ARG A 67 -15.38 -0.46 -29.81
N ALA A 68 -14.61 -0.79 -30.85
CA ALA A 68 -13.27 -1.36 -30.71
C ALA A 68 -12.32 -0.43 -29.94
N TYR A 69 -12.32 0.86 -30.28
CA TYR A 69 -11.54 1.86 -29.56
C TYR A 69 -11.95 1.97 -28.07
N ASN A 70 -13.25 1.96 -27.78
CA ASN A 70 -13.75 2.00 -26.39
C ASN A 70 -13.29 0.79 -25.57
N MET A 71 -13.21 -0.41 -26.17
CA MET A 71 -12.65 -1.59 -25.52
C MET A 71 -11.16 -1.39 -25.20
N VAL A 72 -10.35 -0.94 -26.17
CA VAL A 72 -8.91 -0.69 -25.96
C VAL A 72 -8.70 0.30 -24.81
N ARG A 73 -9.46 1.39 -24.78
CA ARG A 73 -9.39 2.37 -23.69
C ARG A 73 -9.72 1.76 -22.32
N ALA A 74 -10.72 0.89 -22.25
CA ALA A 74 -11.08 0.19 -21.01
C ALA A 74 -9.97 -0.79 -20.58
N PHE A 75 -9.34 -1.50 -21.52
CA PHE A 75 -8.17 -2.34 -21.24
C PHE A 75 -6.97 -1.54 -20.74
N GLU A 76 -6.65 -0.39 -21.36
CA GLU A 76 -5.60 0.51 -20.89
C GLU A 76 -5.88 1.01 -19.46
N SER A 77 -7.13 1.33 -19.16
CA SER A 77 -7.55 1.70 -17.80
C SER A 77 -7.31 0.57 -16.80
N LEU A 78 -7.58 -0.69 -17.17
CA LEU A 78 -7.28 -1.87 -16.35
C LEU A 78 -5.77 -2.07 -16.15
N LEU A 79 -4.96 -1.86 -17.19
CA LEU A 79 -3.50 -1.95 -17.08
C LEU A 79 -2.94 -0.90 -16.11
N LYS A 80 -3.44 0.33 -16.18
CA LYS A 80 -3.09 1.39 -15.23
C LYS A 80 -3.48 1.01 -13.81
N LEU A 81 -4.68 0.48 -13.61
CA LEU A 81 -5.15 0.01 -12.30
C LEU A 81 -4.21 -1.05 -11.69
N VAL A 82 -3.72 -1.99 -12.50
CA VAL A 82 -2.74 -3.00 -12.06
C VAL A 82 -1.41 -2.36 -11.66
N SER A 83 -0.95 -1.33 -12.40
CA SER A 83 0.25 -0.58 -12.04
C SER A 83 0.08 0.12 -10.68
N ASP A 84 -1.04 0.83 -10.49
CA ASP A 84 -1.34 1.56 -9.26
C ASP A 84 -1.40 0.61 -8.04
N LEU A 85 -1.95 -0.60 -8.23
CA LEU A 85 -1.96 -1.64 -7.19
C LEU A 85 -0.56 -2.13 -6.82
N LYS A 86 0.32 -2.32 -7.81
CA LYS A 86 1.73 -2.70 -7.57
C LYS A 86 2.46 -1.61 -6.79
N ASP A 87 2.29 -0.35 -7.20
CA ASP A 87 2.92 0.78 -6.53
C ASP A 87 2.44 0.90 -5.07
N GLN A 88 1.14 0.69 -4.83
CA GLN A 88 0.60 0.68 -3.47
C GLN A 88 1.17 -0.46 -2.62
N ALA A 89 1.26 -1.68 -3.17
CA ALA A 89 1.77 -2.85 -2.45
C ALA A 89 3.24 -2.66 -2.04
N VAL A 90 4.07 -2.16 -2.96
CA VAL A 90 5.49 -1.88 -2.71
C VAL A 90 5.66 -0.80 -1.63
N LEU A 91 4.93 0.31 -1.74
CA LEU A 91 5.06 1.42 -0.79
C LEU A 91 4.50 1.09 0.62
N TYR A 92 3.48 0.25 0.71
CA TYR A 92 2.89 -0.14 1.99
C TYR A 92 3.89 -0.93 2.83
N ASP A 93 4.63 -1.84 2.21
CA ASP A 93 5.62 -2.67 2.89
C ASP A 93 6.74 -1.81 3.50
N PHE A 94 7.30 -0.87 2.73
CA PHE A 94 8.34 0.04 3.23
C PHE A 94 7.88 0.90 4.40
N ARG A 95 6.64 1.43 4.37
CA ARG A 95 6.12 2.25 5.47
C ARG A 95 5.93 1.41 6.73
N ALA A 96 5.38 0.20 6.60
CA ALA A 96 5.18 -0.71 7.73
C ALA A 96 6.52 -1.11 8.37
N ILE A 97 7.51 -1.47 7.55
CA ILE A 97 8.87 -1.77 8.01
C ILE A 97 9.49 -0.58 8.72
N ASN A 98 9.38 0.63 8.16
CA ASN A 98 9.96 1.83 8.76
C ASN A 98 9.33 2.16 10.12
N ASP A 99 8.01 2.00 10.26
CA ASP A 99 7.31 2.17 11.53
C ASP A 99 7.76 1.12 12.56
N ALA A 100 7.92 -0.14 12.16
CA ALA A 100 8.44 -1.22 13.02
C ALA A 100 9.89 -0.95 13.47
N VAL A 101 10.76 -0.53 12.55
CA VAL A 101 12.15 -0.15 12.84
C VAL A 101 12.20 1.03 13.81
N LYS A 102 11.37 2.07 13.63
CA LYS A 102 11.28 3.20 14.55
C LYS A 102 10.83 2.76 15.95
N ALA A 103 9.79 1.94 16.03
CA ALA A 103 9.31 1.41 17.31
C ALA A 103 10.41 0.63 18.03
N GLN A 104 11.12 -0.25 17.31
CA GLN A 104 12.19 -1.04 17.89
C GLN A 104 13.39 -0.19 18.34
N ARG A 105 13.78 0.81 17.54
CA ARG A 105 14.80 1.79 17.93
C ARG A 105 14.42 2.53 19.21
N GLN A 106 13.15 2.93 19.35
CA GLN A 106 12.69 3.60 20.57
C GLN A 106 12.74 2.66 21.78
N ARG A 107 12.34 1.39 21.61
CA ARG A 107 12.46 0.39 22.69
C ARG A 107 13.91 0.21 23.14
N PHE A 108 14.84 0.09 22.21
CA PHE A 108 16.26 -0.04 22.56
C PHE A 108 16.81 1.21 23.24
N LYS A 109 16.45 2.41 22.80
CA LYS A 109 16.82 3.66 23.49
C LYS A 109 16.31 3.71 24.93
N ASN A 110 15.06 3.27 25.15
CA ASN A 110 14.47 3.24 26.49
C ASN A 110 15.19 2.22 27.38
N GLN A 111 15.51 1.03 26.85
CA GLN A 111 16.28 0.01 27.57
C GLN A 111 17.70 0.47 27.90
N GLN A 112 18.35 1.14 26.96
CA GLN A 112 19.68 1.72 27.18
C GLN A 112 19.65 2.75 28.31
N SER A 113 18.69 3.68 28.30
CA SER A 113 18.51 4.68 29.36
C SER A 113 18.28 4.05 30.74
N ASP A 114 17.48 2.98 30.81
CA ASP A 114 17.24 2.24 32.06
C ASP A 114 18.52 1.55 32.57
N LEU A 115 19.30 0.93 31.68
CA LEU A 115 20.59 0.33 32.01
C LEU A 115 21.60 1.38 32.50
N ASP A 116 21.71 2.51 31.80
CA ASP A 116 22.60 3.60 32.18
C ASP A 116 22.24 4.15 33.57
N THR A 117 20.94 4.33 33.84
CA THR A 117 20.45 4.76 35.17
C THR A 117 20.83 3.76 36.26
N LYS A 118 20.65 2.46 36.00
CA LYS A 118 21.03 1.39 36.95
C LYS A 118 22.54 1.33 37.18
N LEU A 119 23.34 1.51 36.14
CA LEU A 119 24.79 1.55 36.23
C LEU A 119 25.29 2.72 37.08
N ILE A 120 24.73 3.92 36.87
CA ILE A 120 25.06 5.10 37.68
C ILE A 120 24.70 4.85 39.15
N SER A 121 23.50 4.34 39.42
CA SER A 121 23.07 4.01 40.79
C SER A 121 23.97 2.96 41.45
N LEU A 122 24.41 1.94 40.71
CA LEU A 122 25.33 0.94 41.25
C LEU A 122 26.70 1.53 41.55
N ARG A 123 27.26 2.35 40.64
CA ARG A 123 28.51 3.08 40.85
C ARG A 123 28.46 3.90 42.13
N ASP A 124 27.39 4.67 42.32
CA ASP A 124 27.26 5.58 43.47
C ASP A 124 27.14 4.80 44.79
N ARG A 125 26.44 3.66 44.78
CA ARG A 125 26.40 2.76 45.95
C ARG A 125 27.77 2.18 46.28
N LEU A 126 28.52 1.71 45.28
CA LEU A 126 29.85 1.15 45.49
C LEU A 126 30.83 2.20 46.02
N ALA A 127 30.79 3.43 45.49
CA ALA A 127 31.60 4.54 45.99
C ALA A 127 31.28 4.86 47.45
N LEU A 128 30.00 4.86 47.82
CA LEU A 128 29.57 5.11 49.19
C LEU A 128 30.01 4.00 50.16
N GLU A 129 29.93 2.73 49.75
CA GLU A 129 30.44 1.62 50.56
C GLU A 129 31.97 1.67 50.70
N MET A 130 32.71 2.07 49.65
CA MET A 130 34.17 2.27 49.74
C MET A 130 34.54 3.33 50.76
N VAL A 131 33.89 4.48 50.75
CA VAL A 131 34.14 5.55 51.74
C VAL A 131 33.88 5.06 53.16
N LYS A 132 32.77 4.32 53.39
CA LYS A 132 32.50 3.72 54.70
C LYS A 132 33.62 2.76 55.15
N PHE A 133 34.12 1.94 54.24
CA PHE A 133 35.21 1.01 54.56
C PHE A 133 36.51 1.76 54.89
N GLU A 134 36.83 2.83 54.17
CA GLU A 134 37.98 3.70 54.47
C GLU A 134 37.86 4.31 55.88
N ASP A 135 36.69 4.85 56.22
CA ASP A 135 36.41 5.44 57.54
C ASP A 135 36.52 4.39 58.67
N GLU A 136 35.93 3.21 58.49
CA GLU A 136 36.03 2.10 59.45
C GLU A 136 37.48 1.65 59.64
N TYR A 137 38.25 1.56 58.56
CA TYR A 137 39.66 1.18 58.62
C TYR A 137 40.49 2.25 59.35
N ALA A 138 40.31 3.53 59.01
CA ALA A 138 41.00 4.64 59.68
C ALA A 138 40.70 4.64 61.19
N ASN A 139 39.44 4.45 61.57
CA ASN A 139 39.02 4.38 62.97
C ASN A 139 39.64 3.19 63.72
N LYS A 140 39.62 1.99 63.13
CA LYS A 140 40.25 0.78 63.71
C LYS A 140 41.77 0.93 63.83
N SER A 141 42.40 1.61 62.87
CA SER A 141 43.84 1.90 62.86
C SER A 141 44.22 2.87 63.98
N ALA A 142 43.48 3.98 64.13
CA ALA A 142 43.70 4.97 65.19
C ALA A 142 43.54 4.38 66.59
N PHE A 143 42.61 3.44 66.78
CA PHE A 143 42.43 2.74 68.05
C PHE A 143 43.59 1.78 68.38
N LYS A 144 44.32 1.30 67.37
CA LYS A 144 45.48 0.42 67.53
C LYS A 144 46.72 1.23 67.95
N THR A 145 46.92 2.42 67.40
CA THR A 145 48.03 3.32 67.76
C THR A 145 47.91 3.92 69.17
N PHE A 146 46.72 3.90 69.78
CA PHE A 146 46.50 4.41 71.14
C PHE A 146 46.71 3.35 72.25
N LYS A 147 46.93 2.09 71.88
CA LYS A 147 47.08 0.96 72.82
C LYS A 147 48.50 0.43 72.96
N ASP A 148 49.44 0.96 72.20
CA ASP A 148 50.89 0.75 72.34
C ASP A 148 51.54 2.02 72.93
#